data_AF-V2WTL4-F1
#
_entry.id   AF-V2WTL4-F1
#
_cell.length_a   1.000
_cell.length_b   1.000
_cell.length_c   1.000
_cell.angle_alpha   90.00
_cell.angle_beta   90.00
_cell.angle_gamma   90.00
#
_symmetry.space_group_name_H-M   'P 1'
#
loop_
_entity.id
_entity.type
_entity.pdbx_description
1 polymer ?
#
loop_
_entity_poly.entity_id
_entity_poly.type
_entity_poly.pdbx_seq_one_letter_code
_entity_poly.pdbx_strand_id
1 'polypeptide(L)'
;MLLVIDRQIGLFELVKDFEPVEYRNNILAHAALGKIFNLSTILTTSTDDGPKILDMHSDAPIIRRQGEVNVWDNPDFRAAVKATEKK
;
A
#
# COMPACT_ATOMS: atom_id res chain seq x y z
N MET A 1 -11.23 -5.72 1.28
CA MET A 1 -10.44 -4.56 0.83
C MET A 1 -8.98 -4.89 1.04
N LEU A 2 -8.11 -4.39 0.18
CA LEU A 2 -6.66 -4.50 0.31
C LEU A 2 -6.09 -3.11 0.67
N LEU A 3 -5.26 -3.05 1.69
CA LEU A 3 -4.57 -1.82 2.09
C LEU A 3 -3.08 -2.06 1.93
N VAL A 4 -2.43 -1.27 1.08
CA VAL A 4 -0.98 -1.34 0.89
C VAL A 4 -0.35 -0.07 1.43
N ILE A 5 0.34 -0.24 2.55
CA ILE A 5 0.94 0.86 3.29
C ILE A 5 2.45 0.85 3.09
N ASP A 6 2.98 1.96 2.59
CA ASP A 6 4.41 2.32 2.65
C ASP A 6 5.36 1.26 2.07
N ARG A 7 4.95 0.60 0.97
CA ARG A 7 5.80 -0.35 0.24
C ARG A 7 6.74 0.38 -0.73
N GLN A 8 7.64 1.16 -0.16
CA GLN A 8 8.59 2.04 -0.85
C GLN A 8 9.99 1.41 -0.92
N ILE A 9 10.84 1.91 -1.82
CA ILE A 9 12.21 1.41 -1.99
C ILE A 9 13.04 1.63 -0.71
N GLY A 10 13.07 2.86 -0.18
CA GLY A 10 13.89 3.17 0.99
C GLY A 10 13.51 2.35 2.23
N LEU A 11 12.21 2.16 2.49
CA LEU A 11 11.74 1.35 3.62
C LEU A 11 11.97 -0.14 3.43
N PHE A 12 11.96 -0.64 2.18
CA PHE A 12 12.26 -2.03 1.87
C PHE A 12 13.69 -2.40 2.30
N GLU A 13 14.65 -1.49 2.17
CA GLU A 13 16.05 -1.71 2.58
C GLU A 13 16.25 -1.81 4.10
N LEU A 14 15.27 -1.35 4.89
CA LEU A 14 15.32 -1.39 6.35
C LEU A 14 14.84 -2.72 6.94
N VAL A 15 14.20 -3.56 6.12
CA VAL A 15 13.66 -4.86 6.53
C VAL A 15 14.79 -5.88 6.64
N LYS A 16 14.90 -6.53 7.81
CA LYS A 16 16.02 -7.45 8.13
C LYS A 16 15.57 -8.79 8.71
N ASP A 17 14.28 -8.96 8.90
CA ASP A 17 13.63 -10.17 9.41
C ASP A 17 13.24 -11.15 8.29
N PHE A 18 13.32 -10.73 7.02
CA PHE A 18 13.10 -11.55 5.84
C PHE A 18 14.24 -11.43 4.84
N GLU A 19 14.51 -12.50 4.09
CA GLU A 19 15.40 -12.44 2.95
C GLU A 19 14.82 -11.51 1.86
N PRO A 20 15.62 -10.62 1.22
CA PRO A 20 15.09 -9.60 0.32
C PRO A 20 14.25 -10.14 -0.85
N VAL A 21 14.66 -11.27 -1.43
CA VAL A 21 13.94 -11.89 -2.55
C VAL A 21 12.59 -12.44 -2.08
N GLU A 22 12.57 -13.13 -0.95
CA GLU A 22 11.34 -13.65 -0.35
C GLU A 22 10.39 -12.51 0.00
N TYR A 23 10.89 -11.47 0.66
CA TYR A 23 10.09 -10.32 1.06
C TYR A 23 9.46 -9.61 -0.14
N ARG A 24 10.24 -9.41 -1.22
CA ARG A 24 9.72 -8.86 -2.48
C ARG A 24 8.62 -9.73 -3.07
N ASN A 25 8.82 -11.05 -3.12
CA ASN A 25 7.83 -11.98 -3.66
C ASN A 25 6.54 -11.96 -2.83
N ASN A 26 6.64 -11.89 -1.51
CA ASN A 26 5.49 -11.79 -0.61
C ASN A 26 4.70 -10.49 -0.83
N ILE A 27 5.38 -9.36 -1.05
CA ILE A 27 4.73 -8.08 -1.39
C ILE A 27 3.96 -8.20 -2.72
N LEU A 28 4.58 -8.77 -3.75
CA LEU A 28 3.95 -8.94 -5.06
C LEU A 28 2.76 -9.90 -5.00
N ALA A 29 2.89 -11.01 -4.26
CA ALA A 29 1.81 -11.95 -4.05
C ALA A 29 0.63 -11.29 -3.31
N HIS A 30 0.91 -10.54 -2.23
CA HIS A 30 -0.11 -9.79 -1.50
C HIS A 30 -0.83 -8.77 -2.40
N ALA A 31 -0.09 -8.03 -3.23
CA ALA A 31 -0.66 -7.12 -4.20
C ALA A 31 -1.53 -7.84 -5.25
N ALA A 32 -1.12 -9.02 -5.70
CA ALA A 32 -1.88 -9.82 -6.67
C ALA A 32 -3.25 -10.27 -6.13
N LEU A 33 -3.38 -10.50 -4.82
CA LEU A 33 -4.67 -10.86 -4.21
C LEU A 33 -5.76 -9.83 -4.49
N GLY A 34 -5.41 -8.53 -4.55
CA GLY A 34 -6.36 -7.47 -4.86
C GLY A 34 -7.02 -7.66 -6.23
N LYS A 35 -6.23 -8.05 -7.25
CA LYS A 35 -6.74 -8.37 -8.59
C LYS A 35 -7.52 -9.68 -8.61
N ILE A 36 -6.97 -10.73 -8.02
CA ILE A 36 -7.54 -12.09 -8.08
C ILE A 36 -8.94 -12.12 -7.45
N PHE A 37 -9.12 -11.39 -6.36
CA PHE A 37 -10.38 -11.38 -5.61
C PHE A 37 -11.23 -10.13 -5.86
N ASN A 38 -10.88 -9.30 -6.85
CA ASN A 38 -11.57 -8.03 -7.16
C ASN A 38 -11.79 -7.17 -5.90
N LEU A 39 -10.76 -7.01 -5.07
CA LEU A 39 -10.84 -6.23 -3.85
C LEU A 39 -10.61 -4.75 -4.16
N SER A 40 -11.44 -3.89 -3.57
CA SER A 40 -11.12 -2.46 -3.46
C SER A 40 -9.74 -2.31 -2.82
N THR A 41 -8.82 -1.63 -3.49
CA THR A 41 -7.44 -1.46 -3.04
C THR A 41 -7.17 0.00 -2.75
N ILE A 42 -6.49 0.31 -1.65
CA ILE A 42 -6.02 1.66 -1.31
C ILE A 42 -4.51 1.58 -1.12
N LEU A 43 -3.79 2.50 -1.76
CA LEU A 43 -2.34 2.62 -1.65
C LEU A 43 -2.00 3.85 -0.82
N THR A 44 -1.02 3.74 0.09
CA THR A 44 -0.47 4.90 0.81
C THR A 44 1.04 4.97 0.68
N THR A 45 1.56 6.19 0.71
CA THR A 45 3.00 6.45 0.72
C THR A 45 3.31 7.63 1.64
N SER A 46 4.37 7.53 2.42
CA SER A 46 4.95 8.60 3.25
C SER A 46 6.11 9.34 2.58
N THR A 47 6.52 8.95 1.37
CA THR A 47 7.62 9.53 0.59
C THR A 47 7.24 9.65 -0.89
N ASP A 48 8.04 10.40 -1.66
CA ASP A 48 7.82 10.64 -3.10
C ASP A 48 8.09 9.39 -3.96
N ASP A 49 8.90 8.45 -3.46
CA ASP A 49 9.13 7.14 -4.08
C ASP A 49 7.92 6.23 -3.81
N GLY A 50 6.87 6.43 -4.60
CA GLY A 50 5.63 5.67 -4.53
C GLY A 50 5.83 4.14 -4.64
N PRO A 51 4.80 3.35 -4.29
CA PRO A 51 4.93 1.91 -4.18
C PRO A 51 5.21 1.23 -5.53
N LYS A 52 6.07 0.20 -5.57
CA LYS A 52 6.42 -0.51 -6.83
C LYS A 52 5.29 -1.34 -7.45
N ILE A 53 4.14 -1.43 -6.80
CA ILE A 53 2.97 -2.19 -7.25
C ILE A 53 1.92 -1.30 -7.95
N LEU A 54 2.25 -0.06 -8.27
CA LEU A 54 1.35 0.89 -8.94
C LEU A 54 0.80 0.34 -10.25
N ASP A 55 1.61 -0.32 -11.07
CA ASP A 55 1.16 -0.94 -12.32
C ASP A 55 0.13 -2.06 -12.10
N MET A 56 0.16 -2.69 -10.91
CA MET A 56 -0.83 -3.68 -10.53
C MET A 56 -2.12 -3.04 -10.02
N HIS A 57 -2.13 -1.76 -9.67
CA HIS A 57 -3.27 -1.11 -9.03
C HIS A 57 -3.40 0.33 -9.55
N SER A 58 -3.37 0.49 -10.88
CA SER A 58 -3.32 1.79 -11.54
C SER A 58 -4.59 2.62 -11.35
N ASP A 59 -5.70 1.96 -11.03
CA ASP A 59 -7.01 2.53 -10.73
C ASP A 59 -7.24 2.78 -9.23
N ALA A 60 -6.35 2.28 -8.37
CA ALA A 60 -6.48 2.45 -6.93
C ALA A 60 -6.11 3.89 -6.50
N PRO A 61 -6.84 4.48 -5.53
CA PRO A 61 -6.44 5.74 -4.93
C PRO A 61 -5.09 5.61 -4.23
N ILE A 62 -4.20 6.56 -4.51
CA ILE A 62 -2.89 6.68 -3.87
C ILE A 62 -2.89 7.90 -2.97
N ILE A 63 -2.81 7.68 -1.66
CA ILE A 63 -2.78 8.74 -0.66
C ILE A 63 -1.32 9.01 -0.28
N ARG A 64 -0.86 10.22 -0.60
CA ARG A 64 0.46 10.72 -0.21
C ARG A 64 0.34 11.44 1.11
N ARG A 65 0.98 10.90 2.15
CA ARG A 65 0.99 11.48 3.50
C ARG A 65 2.12 12.48 3.63
N GLN A 66 1.88 13.55 4.40
CA GLN A 66 2.79 14.70 4.54
C GLN A 66 3.30 14.76 5.98
N GLY A 67 3.87 13.65 6.46
CA GLY A 67 4.50 13.54 7.77
C GLY A 67 3.72 12.71 8.81
N GLU A 68 2.47 12.34 8.56
CA GLU A 68 1.75 11.44 9.46
C GLU A 68 2.41 10.05 9.43
N VAL A 69 2.79 9.51 10.60
CA VAL A 69 3.36 8.15 10.71
C VAL A 69 2.26 7.09 10.71
N ASN A 70 1.17 7.34 11.44
CA ASN A 70 -0.01 6.51 11.39
C ASN A 70 -0.90 6.91 10.21
N VAL A 71 -1.19 5.97 9.30
CA VAL A 71 -2.06 6.23 8.15
C VAL A 71 -3.45 6.69 8.53
N TRP A 72 -3.94 6.26 9.70
CA TRP A 72 -5.28 6.59 10.17
C TRP A 72 -5.43 8.05 10.57
N ASP A 73 -4.33 8.76 10.86
CA ASP A 73 -4.35 10.17 11.22
C ASP A 73 -4.63 11.07 10.00
N ASN A 74 -4.35 10.56 8.79
CA ASN A 74 -4.62 11.28 7.56
C ASN A 74 -6.13 11.25 7.20
N PRO A 75 -6.77 12.42 7.01
CA PRO A 75 -8.21 12.50 6.74
C PRO A 75 -8.60 11.88 5.40
N ASP A 76 -7.76 11.99 4.37
CA ASP A 76 -8.02 11.44 3.04
C ASP A 76 -8.00 9.91 3.07
N PHE A 77 -7.11 9.32 3.88
CA PHE A 77 -7.11 7.88 4.15
C PHE A 77 -8.40 7.40 4.80
N ARG A 78 -8.87 8.09 5.85
CA ARG A 78 -10.16 7.73 6.48
C ARG A 78 -11.32 7.88 5.51
N ALA A 79 -11.31 8.91 4.67
CA ALA A 79 -12.34 9.13 3.66
C ALA A 79 -12.35 8.01 2.60
N ALA A 80 -11.17 7.65 2.07
CA ALA A 80 -11.03 6.58 1.08
C ALA A 80 -11.48 5.23 1.65
N VAL A 81 -11.08 4.89 2.87
CA VAL A 81 -11.51 3.63 3.55
C VAL A 81 -13.03 3.60 3.70
N LYS A 82 -13.64 4.69 4.20
CA LYS A 82 -15.11 4.78 4.37
C LYS A 82 -15.86 4.68 3.03
N ALA A 83 -15.32 5.26 1.96
CA ALA A 83 -15.91 5.20 0.62
C ALA A 83 -15.93 3.78 0.03
N THR A 84 -15.13 2.84 0.55
CA THR A 84 -15.18 1.44 0.11
C THR A 84 -16.39 0.65 0.65
N GLU A 85 -17.08 1.19 1.67
CA GLU A 85 -18.22 0.58 2.36
C GLU A 85 -17.94 -0.85 2.89
N LYS A 86 -16.66 -1.22 3.04
CA LYS A 86 -16.25 -2.51 3.63
C LYS A 86 -16.21 -2.38 5.16
N LYS A 87 -16.76 -3.38 5.85
CA LYS A 87 -16.69 -3.54 7.30
C LYS A 87 -15.45 -4.31 7.71
#